data_AF-A0A2V8JD65-F1
#
_entry.id   AF-A0A2V8JD65-F1
#
_cell.length_a   1.000
_cell.length_b   1.000
_cell.length_c   1.000
_cell.angle_alpha   90.00
_cell.angle_beta   90.00
_cell.angle_gamma   90.00
#
_symmetry.space_group_name_H-M   'P 1'
#
loop_
_entity.id
_entity.type
_entity.pdbx_description
1 polymer ?
#
loop_
_entity_poly.entity_id
_entity_poly.type
_entity_poly.pdbx_seq_one_letter_code
_entity_poly.pdbx_strand_id
1 'polypeptide(L)'
;FHIVPTNGQPVDKDLPPSWFGDSRGHWDGDTLVIETTNLNGYTRVDTIGHPMSEKARIIQTFKRVDFGHAEHTYTLDDPKTYTKPWTITETWTLKPDVRIMEYSCEEGNHDLYSGHIKSWHPPDEKE
;
A
#
# COMPACT_ATOMS: atom_id res chain seq x y z
N PHE A 1 7.65 -1.53 -6.21
CA PHE A 1 6.63 -1.82 -7.24
C PHE A 1 5.55 -2.68 -6.59
N HIS A 2 4.28 -2.44 -6.91
CA HIS A 2 3.13 -3.15 -6.33
C HIS A 2 2.55 -4.08 -7.41
N ILE A 3 2.50 -5.39 -7.13
CA ILE A 3 2.01 -6.40 -8.08
C ILE A 3 0.73 -6.97 -7.50
N VAL A 4 -0.35 -6.95 -8.29
CA VAL A 4 -1.66 -7.40 -7.86
C VAL A 4 -2.20 -8.43 -8.86
N PRO A 5 -2.19 -9.73 -8.53
CA PRO A 5 -2.91 -10.74 -9.29
C PRO A 5 -4.42 -10.47 -9.25
N THR A 6 -5.05 -10.40 -10.43
CA THR A 6 -6.51 -10.14 -10.57
C THR A 6 -7.32 -11.37 -10.98
N ASN A 7 -6.69 -12.55 -10.98
CA ASN A 7 -7.27 -13.80 -11.48
C ASN A 7 -7.93 -14.66 -10.38
N GLY A 8 -8.15 -14.09 -9.19
CA GLY A 8 -8.81 -14.79 -8.08
C GLY A 8 -7.97 -15.88 -7.41
N GLN A 9 -6.65 -15.90 -7.62
CA GLN A 9 -5.77 -16.83 -6.89
C GLN A 9 -5.85 -16.61 -5.38
N PRO A 10 -5.90 -17.68 -4.57
CA PRO A 10 -5.91 -17.54 -3.12
C PRO A 10 -4.62 -16.87 -2.61
N VAL A 11 -4.69 -16.33 -1.40
CA VAL A 11 -3.50 -15.91 -0.66
C VAL A 11 -2.67 -17.15 -0.35
N ASP A 12 -1.39 -17.09 -0.68
CA ASP A 12 -0.44 -18.12 -0.25
C ASP A 12 -0.16 -17.91 1.23
N LYS A 13 -0.62 -18.87 2.05
CA LYS A 13 -0.56 -18.78 3.51
C LYS A 13 0.85 -19.03 4.05
N ASP A 14 1.75 -19.53 3.21
CA ASP A 14 3.12 -19.86 3.60
C ASP A 14 4.09 -18.69 3.32
N LEU A 15 3.59 -17.59 2.72
CA LEU A 15 4.39 -16.39 2.53
C LEU A 15 4.65 -15.67 3.86
N PRO A 16 5.91 -15.35 4.20
CA PRO A 16 6.22 -14.56 5.38
C PRO A 16 5.68 -13.13 5.20
N PRO A 17 5.25 -12.47 6.30
CA PRO A 17 4.80 -11.08 6.25
C PRO A 17 5.87 -10.16 5.64
N SER A 18 5.45 -9.22 4.79
CA SER A 18 6.37 -8.35 4.05
C SER A 18 6.01 -6.86 4.16
N TRP A 19 6.89 -5.99 3.65
CA TRP A 19 6.66 -4.54 3.64
C TRP A 19 5.43 -4.13 2.82
N PHE A 20 5.17 -4.84 1.73
CA PHE A 20 4.05 -4.56 0.81
C PHE A 20 2.89 -5.54 0.98
N GLY A 21 3.04 -6.54 1.85
CA GLY A 21 2.05 -7.58 2.08
C GLY A 21 1.73 -8.39 0.83
N ASP A 22 0.57 -9.05 0.87
CA ASP A 22 0.01 -9.85 -0.21
C ASP A 22 -1.26 -9.20 -0.72
N SER A 23 -1.22 -8.77 -1.98
CA SER A 23 -2.36 -8.12 -2.63
C SER A 23 -3.10 -9.06 -3.57
N ARG A 24 -4.43 -8.90 -3.62
CA ARG A 24 -5.32 -9.62 -4.53
C ARG A 24 -6.38 -8.68 -5.07
N GLY A 25 -6.53 -8.69 -6.39
CA GLY A 25 -7.53 -7.92 -7.10
C GLY A 25 -8.67 -8.80 -7.58
N HIS A 26 -9.87 -8.24 -7.64
CA HIS A 26 -10.99 -8.79 -8.39
C HIS A 26 -11.84 -7.65 -8.95
N TRP A 27 -12.62 -7.95 -9.98
CA TRP A 27 -13.58 -7.00 -10.54
C TRP A 27 -14.94 -7.21 -9.91
N ASP A 28 -15.53 -6.14 -9.39
CA ASP A 28 -16.95 -6.05 -9.04
C ASP A 28 -17.62 -5.08 -10.03
N GLY A 29 -18.26 -5.65 -11.05
CA GLY A 29 -18.76 -4.89 -12.18
C GLY A 29 -17.65 -4.12 -12.91
N ASP A 30 -17.71 -2.79 -12.86
CA ASP A 30 -16.75 -1.85 -13.47
C ASP A 30 -15.67 -1.36 -12.50
N THR A 31 -15.66 -1.87 -11.27
CA THR A 31 -14.76 -1.44 -10.20
C THR A 31 -13.73 -2.52 -9.89
N LEU A 32 -12.45 -2.18 -9.96
CA LEU A 32 -11.37 -3.05 -9.50
C LEU A 32 -11.24 -2.89 -7.99
N VAL A 33 -11.43 -3.97 -7.25
CA VAL A 33 -11.26 -4.03 -5.80
C VAL A 33 -9.99 -4.79 -5.49
N ILE A 34 -9.08 -4.17 -4.75
CA ILE A 34 -7.80 -4.74 -4.32
C ILE A 34 -7.79 -4.84 -2.81
N GLU A 35 -7.53 -6.02 -2.29
CA GLU A 35 -7.30 -6.25 -0.87
C GLU A 35 -5.84 -6.60 -0.63
N THR A 36 -5.24 -6.01 0.40
CA THR A 36 -3.87 -6.31 0.85
C THR A 36 -3.87 -6.69 2.31
N THR A 37 -3.21 -7.81 2.62
CA THR A 37 -3.01 -8.34 3.98
C THR A 37 -1.55 -8.82 4.14
N ASN A 38 -1.23 -9.58 5.19
CA ASN A 38 0.12 -10.14 5.44
C ASN A 38 1.24 -9.09 5.51
N LEU A 39 0.93 -7.93 6.10
CA LEU A 39 1.88 -6.83 6.32
C LEU A 39 2.78 -7.13 7.52
N ASN A 40 4.05 -6.73 7.46
CA ASN A 40 5.01 -6.94 8.55
C ASN A 40 4.84 -5.99 9.75
N GLY A 41 3.92 -5.02 9.68
CA GLY A 41 3.64 -4.06 10.76
C GLY A 41 4.70 -2.98 10.99
N TYR A 42 5.70 -2.86 10.12
CA TYR A 42 6.76 -1.86 10.22
C TYR A 42 6.54 -0.64 9.32
N THR A 43 5.64 -0.74 8.35
CA THR A 43 5.25 0.37 7.49
C THR A 43 4.43 1.41 8.24
N ARG A 44 4.38 2.61 7.68
CA ARG A 44 3.54 3.72 8.14
C ARG A 44 2.52 4.03 7.06
N VAL A 45 1.38 4.57 7.47
CA VAL A 45 0.30 4.93 6.55
C VAL A 45 0.76 6.05 5.61
N ASP A 46 1.55 7.00 6.12
CA ASP A 46 2.01 8.17 5.40
C ASP A 46 3.39 8.65 5.89
N THR A 47 3.88 9.74 5.27
CA THR A 47 5.16 10.37 5.60
C THR A 47 5.16 11.11 6.94
N ILE A 48 3.99 11.39 7.52
CA ILE A 48 3.87 11.97 8.86
C ILE A 48 4.15 10.90 9.93
N GLY A 49 3.98 9.63 9.57
CA GLY A 49 4.35 8.49 10.40
C GLY A 49 3.16 7.93 11.18
N HIS A 50 1.93 8.08 10.68
CA HIS A 50 0.78 7.44 11.30
C HIS A 50 0.97 5.90 11.35
N PRO A 51 0.69 5.29 12.51
CA PRO A 51 1.00 3.87 12.75
C PRO A 51 0.14 2.94 11.89
N MET A 52 0.70 1.79 11.52
CA MET A 52 -0.01 0.69 10.89
C MET A 52 0.56 -0.62 11.45
N SER A 53 -0.29 -1.55 11.82
CA SER A 53 0.10 -2.81 12.44
C SER A 53 0.13 -3.98 11.45
N GLU A 54 0.64 -5.11 11.89
CA GLU A 54 0.59 -6.38 11.17
C GLU A 54 -0.83 -6.94 11.01
N LYS A 55 -1.80 -6.40 11.76
CA LYS A 55 -3.23 -6.74 11.66
C LYS A 55 -3.97 -5.87 10.65
N ALA A 56 -3.28 -4.95 9.99
CA ALA A 56 -3.88 -4.10 8.97
C ALA A 56 -4.36 -4.91 7.76
N ARG A 57 -5.55 -4.56 7.30
CA ARG A 57 -6.13 -4.93 6.01
C ARG A 57 -6.40 -3.65 5.24
N ILE A 58 -5.84 -3.58 4.04
CA ILE A 58 -6.02 -2.43 3.15
C ILE A 58 -6.98 -2.84 2.04
N ILE A 59 -8.00 -2.04 1.80
CA ILE A 59 -8.95 -2.23 0.69
C ILE A 59 -8.88 -1.00 -0.20
N GLN A 60 -8.51 -1.19 -1.46
CA GLN A 60 -8.49 -0.14 -2.46
C GLN A 60 -9.54 -0.43 -3.53
N THR A 61 -10.26 0.59 -3.97
CA THR A 61 -11.14 0.48 -5.14
C THR A 61 -10.72 1.46 -6.22
N PHE A 62 -10.78 1.03 -7.47
CA PHE A 62 -10.52 1.86 -8.63
C PHE A 62 -11.72 1.79 -9.55
N LYS A 63 -12.37 2.94 -9.76
CA LYS A 63 -13.54 3.06 -10.63
C LYS A 63 -13.33 4.17 -11.61
N ARG A 64 -13.43 3.88 -12.91
CA ARG A 64 -13.44 4.91 -13.94
C ARG A 64 -14.81 5.58 -13.96
N VAL A 65 -14.91 6.81 -13.45
CA VAL A 65 -16.18 7.54 -13.37
C VAL A 65 -16.54 8.21 -14.68
N ASP A 66 -15.54 8.58 -15.49
CA ASP A 66 -15.71 9.06 -16.87
C ASP A 66 -14.42 8.88 -17.69
N PHE A 67 -14.36 9.44 -18.91
CA PHE A 67 -13.17 9.30 -19.76
C PHE A 67 -11.91 9.93 -19.16
N GLY A 68 -12.03 11.06 -18.45
CA GLY A 68 -10.91 11.82 -17.90
C GLY A 68 -10.60 11.52 -16.44
N HIS A 69 -11.44 10.79 -15.73
CA HIS A 69 -11.30 10.63 -14.27
C HIS A 69 -11.49 9.18 -13.79
N ALA A 70 -10.72 8.82 -12.78
CA ALA A 70 -10.92 7.62 -11.99
C ALA A 70 -11.04 7.99 -10.51
N GLU A 71 -12.02 7.42 -9.82
CA GLU A 71 -12.10 7.46 -8.37
C GLU A 71 -11.24 6.32 -7.81
N HIS A 72 -10.39 6.67 -6.86
CA HIS A 72 -9.58 5.74 -6.08
C HIS A 72 -9.97 5.87 -4.62
N THR A 73 -10.38 4.78 -4.00
CA THR A 73 -10.55 4.73 -2.54
C THR A 73 -9.44 3.95 -1.89
N TYR A 74 -9.06 4.36 -0.68
CA TYR A 74 -8.15 3.65 0.20
C TYR A 74 -8.81 3.54 1.56
N THR A 75 -9.15 2.31 1.96
CA THR A 75 -9.70 1.99 3.28
C THR A 75 -8.65 1.22 4.07
N LEU A 76 -8.34 1.71 5.28
CA LEU A 76 -7.52 0.99 6.23
C LEU A 76 -8.41 0.43 7.34
N ASP A 77 -8.39 -0.89 7.49
CA ASP A 77 -8.96 -1.62 8.63
C ASP A 77 -7.81 -2.20 9.46
N ASP A 78 -7.49 -1.55 10.58
CA ASP A 78 -6.46 -2.01 11.51
C ASP A 78 -6.99 -1.89 12.94
N PRO A 79 -7.63 -2.94 13.48
CA PRO A 79 -8.27 -2.91 14.78
C PRO A 79 -7.28 -2.85 15.96
N LYS A 80 -5.99 -3.09 15.71
CA LYS A 80 -4.94 -2.96 16.74
C LYS A 80 -4.53 -1.50 16.93
N THR A 81 -4.59 -0.70 15.87
CA THR A 81 -4.13 0.69 15.88
C THR A 81 -5.27 1.70 15.94
N TYR A 82 -6.41 1.43 15.28
CA TYR A 82 -7.53 2.37 15.13
C TYR A 82 -8.82 1.80 15.71
N THR A 83 -9.71 2.68 16.18
CA THR A 83 -10.99 2.29 16.80
C THR A 83 -12.06 1.86 15.79
N LYS A 84 -11.88 2.21 14.52
CA LYS A 84 -12.74 1.82 13.39
C LYS A 84 -11.97 1.98 12.08
N PRO A 85 -12.38 1.28 11.01
CA PRO A 85 -11.87 1.53 9.68
C PRO A 85 -12.11 2.97 9.25
N TRP A 86 -11.20 3.51 8.43
CA TRP A 86 -11.34 4.81 7.82
C TRP A 86 -11.02 4.74 6.32
N THR A 87 -11.60 5.65 5.55
CA THR A 87 -11.49 5.67 4.09
C THR A 87 -11.12 7.06 3.61
N ILE A 88 -10.18 7.12 2.66
CA ILE A 88 -9.88 8.29 1.84
C ILE A 88 -10.34 8.02 0.42
N THR A 89 -10.93 9.02 -0.23
CA THR A 89 -11.32 8.97 -1.64
C THR A 89 -10.60 10.08 -2.39
N GLU A 90 -9.96 9.71 -3.49
CA GLU A 90 -9.22 10.61 -4.37
C GLU A 90 -9.76 10.49 -5.81
N THR A 91 -9.73 11.59 -6.55
CA THR A 91 -10.04 11.57 -7.98
C THR A 91 -8.75 11.75 -8.77
N TRP A 92 -8.38 10.72 -9.52
CA TRP A 92 -7.25 10.73 -10.42
C TRP A 92 -7.67 11.32 -11.76
N THR A 93 -6.90 12.29 -12.26
CA THR A 93 -7.14 12.95 -13.55
C THR A 93 -6.20 12.39 -14.61
N LEU A 94 -6.75 12.02 -15.77
CA LEU A 94 -6.00 11.56 -16.93
C LEU A 94 -5.03 12.66 -17.40
N LYS A 95 -3.75 12.31 -17.54
CA LYS A 95 -2.69 13.19 -18.05
C LYS A 95 -1.99 12.53 -19.25
N PRO A 96 -2.57 12.63 -20.47
CA PRO A 96 -2.08 11.90 -21.63
C PRO A 96 -0.69 12.38 -22.10
N ASP A 97 -0.33 13.62 -21.77
CA ASP A 97 0.94 14.23 -22.17
C ASP A 97 2.08 13.99 -21.16
N VAL A 98 1.82 13.23 -20.08
CA VAL A 98 2.83 12.87 -19.07
C VAL A 98 3.42 11.51 -19.40
N ARG A 99 4.75 11.43 -19.39
CA ARG A 99 5.48 10.15 -19.52
C ARG A 99 5.88 9.66 -18.14
N ILE A 100 5.62 8.39 -17.86
CA ILE A 100 6.18 7.71 -16.69
C ILE A 100 7.68 7.56 -16.95
N MET A 101 8.48 8.20 -16.11
CA MET A 101 9.94 8.04 -16.10
C MET A 101 10.33 7.00 -15.07
N GLU A 102 11.54 6.48 -15.20
CA GLU A 102 12.15 5.69 -14.13
C GLU A 102 12.18 6.52 -12.84
N TYR A 103 11.83 5.88 -11.73
CA TYR A 103 11.91 6.46 -10.41
C TYR A 103 12.82 5.58 -9.55
N SER A 104 13.98 6.13 -9.18
CA SER A 104 14.95 5.50 -8.28
C SER A 104 15.07 6.33 -7.01
N CYS A 105 14.59 5.80 -5.87
CA CYS A 105 14.76 6.46 -4.57
C CYS A 105 16.23 6.50 -4.11
N GLU A 106 17.09 5.65 -4.67
CA GLU A 106 18.49 5.49 -4.24
C GLU A 106 19.41 6.53 -4.88
N GLU A 107 19.04 7.07 -6.04
CA GLU A 107 19.85 8.03 -6.80
C GLU A 107 19.88 9.39 -6.09
N GLY A 108 20.87 9.59 -5.23
CA GLY A 108 21.06 10.80 -4.42
C GLY A 108 20.77 10.63 -2.93
N ASN A 109 20.42 9.41 -2.49
CA ASN A 109 20.16 9.12 -1.08
C ASN A 109 21.49 8.91 -0.32
N HIS A 110 22.15 10.01 0.01
CA HIS A 110 23.42 9.99 0.75
C HIS A 110 23.24 9.83 2.26
N ASP A 111 22.01 10.02 2.76
CA ASP A 111 21.74 10.14 4.19
C ASP A 111 22.01 8.88 5.01
N LEU A 112 21.90 7.69 4.40
CA LEU A 112 22.30 6.44 5.04
C LEU A 112 23.83 6.37 5.23
N TYR A 113 24.60 6.82 4.24
CA TYR A 113 26.07 6.75 4.25
C TYR A 113 26.72 7.94 4.96
N SER A 114 26.07 9.11 4.98
CA SER A 114 26.51 10.30 5.72
C SER A 114 26.13 10.27 7.21
N GLY A 115 25.29 9.30 7.61
CA GLY A 115 24.90 9.08 9.01
C GLY A 115 23.71 9.91 9.50
N HIS A 116 23.00 10.60 8.61
CA HIS A 116 21.76 11.31 8.95
C HIS A 116 20.58 10.35 9.19
N ILE A 117 20.57 9.21 8.49
CA ILE A 117 19.61 8.11 8.70
C ILE A 117 20.36 6.94 9.32
N LYS A 118 19.81 6.40 10.42
CA LYS A 118 20.31 5.15 11.01
C LYS A 118 19.75 3.97 10.26
N SER A 119 20.58 2.95 10.01
CA SER A 119 20.10 1.68 9.46
C SER A 119 18.96 1.15 10.34
N TRP A 120 17.83 0.85 9.70
CA TRP A 120 16.69 0.30 10.40
C TRP A 120 17.01 -1.11 10.89
N HIS A 121 16.57 -1.41 12.11
CA HIS A 121 16.64 -2.75 12.70
C HIS A 121 15.23 -3.10 13.19
N PRO A 122 14.75 -4.33 12.97
CA PRO A 122 13.50 -4.77 13.56
C PRO A 122 13.59 -4.62 15.09
N PRO A 123 12.50 -4.25 15.78
CA PRO A 123 12.45 -4.30 17.22
C PRO A 123 12.79 -5.71 17.71
N ASP A 124 13.47 -5.82 18.85
CA ASP A 124 13.66 -7.12 19.50
C ASP A 124 12.28 -7.79 19.67
N GLU A 125 12.18 -9.07 19.30
CA GLU A 125 10.95 -9.85 19.49
C GLU A 125 10.56 -9.73 20.96
N LYS A 126 9.44 -9.04 21.23
CA LYS A 126 8.89 -8.99 22.59
C LYS A 126 8.36 -10.38 22.91
N GLU A 127 8.98 -11.04 23.89
CA GLU A 127 8.40 -12.18 24.64
C GLU A 127 6.95 -11.92 25.05
#